data_AF-X1PTH9-F1
#
_entry.id   AF-X1PTH9-F1
#
_cell.length_a   1.000
_cell.length_b   1.000
_cell.length_c   1.000
_cell.angle_alpha   90.00
_cell.angle_beta   90.00
_cell.angle_gamma   90.00
#
_symmetry.space_group_name_H-M   'P 1'
#
loop_
_entity.id
_entity.type
_entity.pdbx_description
1 polymer ?
#
loop_
_entity_poly.entity_id
_entity_poly.type
_entity_poly.pdbx_seq_one_letter_code
_entity_poly.pdbx_strand_id
1 'polypeptide(L)'
;MPLLRIEHYPGVRQIFIASEAISHLAVVEISPFGPQYVKSGVSGISGRVAGVLYGAVTSALGSGKICRVVTQGIVSGVVCASSINAGDRVTLASGGRIAAFNTITPAGAISGYVPINLASGGISG
;
A
#
# COMPACT_ATOMS: atom_id res chain seq x y z
N MET A 1 23.04 7.16 -5.46
CA MET A 1 21.93 6.83 -6.39
C MET A 1 20.98 8.01 -6.44
N PRO A 2 20.65 8.57 -7.61
CA PRO A 2 19.69 9.66 -7.69
C PRO A 2 18.29 9.12 -7.36
N LEU A 3 17.69 9.64 -6.29
CA LEU A 3 16.28 9.39 -5.96
C LEU A 3 15.45 10.00 -7.08
N LEU A 4 14.75 9.15 -7.84
CA LEU A 4 13.85 9.57 -8.90
C LEU A 4 12.67 10.30 -8.22
N ARG A 5 12.78 11.63 -8.15
CA ARG A 5 11.76 12.50 -7.59
C ARG A 5 10.62 12.55 -8.59
N ILE A 6 9.53 11.84 -8.31
CA ILE A 6 8.30 11.98 -9.08
C ILE A 6 7.75 13.39 -8.76
N GLU A 7 8.06 14.36 -9.62
CA GLU A 7 7.69 15.77 -9.41
C GLU A 7 6.18 16.00 -9.47
N HIS A 8 5.45 15.11 -10.15
CA HIS A 8 4.00 15.09 -10.19
C HIS A 8 3.53 13.64 -10.39
N TYR A 9 2.67 13.12 -9.50
CA TYR A 9 2.09 11.79 -9.70
C TYR A 9 1.21 11.77 -10.94
N PRO A 10 1.56 11.00 -11.99
CA PRO A 10 0.75 10.88 -13.20
C PRO A 10 -0.47 10.02 -12.86
N GLY A 11 -1.56 10.68 -12.49
CA GLY A 11 -2.75 9.98 -12.02
C GLY A 11 -4.02 10.80 -12.15
N VAL A 12 -5.13 10.12 -12.44
CA VAL A 12 -6.45 10.75 -12.46
C VAL A 12 -6.83 11.10 -11.02
N ARG A 13 -7.09 12.38 -10.79
CA ARG A 13 -7.50 12.91 -9.49
C ARG A 13 -8.99 13.18 -9.53
N GLN A 14 -9.75 12.46 -8.72
CA GLN A 14 -11.17 12.69 -8.55
C GLN A 14 -11.43 13.44 -7.25
N ILE A 15 -12.55 14.14 -7.24
CA ILE A 15 -12.97 14.97 -6.12
C ILE A 15 -14.01 14.19 -5.32
N PHE A 16 -13.80 14.11 -4.01
CA PHE A 16 -14.71 13.44 -3.07
C PHE A 16 -14.99 14.31 -1.86
N ILE A 17 -16.04 13.96 -1.13
CA ILE A 17 -16.38 14.56 0.15
C ILE A 17 -15.82 13.64 1.25
N ALA A 18 -14.82 14.08 1.99
CA ALA A 18 -14.34 13.30 3.13
C ALA A 18 -15.44 13.25 4.18
N SER A 19 -15.80 12.10 4.75
CA SER A 19 -16.81 11.96 5.81
C SER A 19 -16.24 11.96 7.23
N GLU A 20 -14.91 11.90 7.36
CA GLU A 20 -14.17 12.03 8.62
C GLU A 20 -12.83 12.76 8.40
N ALA A 21 -12.07 12.95 9.47
CA ALA A 21 -10.69 13.41 9.36
C ALA A 21 -9.80 12.33 8.72
N ILE A 22 -9.01 12.71 7.71
CA ILE A 22 -8.15 11.80 6.95
C ILE A 22 -6.75 12.41 6.82
N SER A 23 -5.73 11.62 7.12
CA SER A 23 -4.34 12.06 7.04
C SER A 23 -3.81 12.14 5.61
N HIS A 24 -2.76 12.95 5.42
CA HIS A 24 -2.02 13.01 4.17
C HIS A 24 -1.52 11.63 3.74
N LEU A 25 -1.68 11.30 2.45
CA LEU A 25 -1.25 10.04 1.82
C LEU A 25 -1.87 8.79 2.45
N ALA A 26 -3.05 8.93 3.08
CA ALA A 26 -3.86 7.79 3.49
C ALA A 26 -4.57 7.16 2.29
N VAL A 27 -4.65 5.83 2.29
CA VAL A 27 -5.57 5.07 1.45
C VAL A 27 -7.00 5.34 1.94
N VAL A 28 -7.88 5.66 1.02
CA VAL A 28 -9.28 5.98 1.30
C VAL A 28 -10.22 4.97 0.64
N GLU A 29 -11.35 4.75 1.29
CA GLU A 29 -12.42 3.90 0.78
C GLU A 29 -13.72 4.69 0.62
N ILE A 30 -14.59 4.22 -0.27
CA ILE A 30 -15.94 4.77 -0.44
C ILE A 30 -16.73 4.55 0.84
N SER A 31 -17.24 5.64 1.39
CA SER A 31 -18.01 5.68 2.62
C SER A 31 -19.42 5.09 2.40
N PRO A 32 -20.00 4.39 3.39
CA PRO A 32 -21.37 3.88 3.27
C PRO A 32 -22.43 4.97 3.15
N PHE A 33 -22.11 6.23 3.49
CA PHE A 33 -23.01 7.37 3.31
C PHE A 33 -23.31 7.68 1.83
N GLY A 34 -22.48 7.23 0.90
CA GLY A 34 -22.74 7.34 -0.53
C GLY A 34 -21.47 7.32 -1.39
N PRO A 35 -21.60 7.14 -2.71
CA PRO A 35 -20.46 6.99 -3.63
C PRO A 35 -19.58 8.24 -3.76
N GLN A 36 -20.10 9.40 -3.35
CA GLN A 36 -19.40 10.68 -3.39
C GLN A 36 -18.55 10.91 -2.13
N TYR A 37 -18.79 10.12 -1.08
CA TYR A 37 -18.15 10.26 0.20
C TYR A 37 -17.00 9.27 0.34
N VAL A 38 -15.91 9.72 0.93
CA VAL A 38 -14.74 8.88 1.24
C VAL A 38 -14.41 8.95 2.72
N LYS A 39 -13.85 7.87 3.22
CA LYS A 39 -13.35 7.76 4.59
C LYS A 39 -12.00 7.07 4.60
N SER A 40 -11.35 7.05 5.75
CA SER A 40 -10.10 6.33 5.93
C SER A 40 -10.32 4.84 5.65
N GLY A 41 -9.38 4.24 4.92
CA GLY A 41 -9.45 2.81 4.59
C GLY A 41 -9.43 1.92 5.83
N VAL A 42 -10.22 0.85 5.78
CA VAL A 42 -10.34 -0.16 6.84
C VAL A 42 -9.85 -1.51 6.31
N SER A 43 -9.06 -2.21 7.14
CA SER A 43 -8.55 -3.54 6.81
C SER A 43 -9.69 -4.51 6.42
N GLY A 44 -9.45 -5.32 5.40
CA GLY A 44 -10.39 -6.34 4.94
C GLY A 44 -11.48 -5.85 3.98
N ILE A 45 -11.55 -4.55 3.67
CA ILE A 45 -12.55 -3.97 2.75
C ILE A 45 -11.88 -3.53 1.44
N SER A 46 -11.14 -4.44 0.79
CA SER A 46 -10.41 -4.14 -0.45
C SER A 46 -11.32 -3.72 -1.62
N GLY A 47 -12.56 -4.22 -1.66
CA GLY A 47 -13.52 -3.92 -2.72
C GLY A 47 -14.10 -2.50 -2.71
N ARG A 48 -13.75 -1.67 -1.72
CA ARG A 48 -14.24 -0.28 -1.60
C ARG A 48 -13.12 0.76 -1.68
N VAL A 49 -11.89 0.34 -1.95
CA VAL A 49 -10.75 1.25 -2.05
C VAL A 49 -10.94 2.19 -3.24
N ALA A 50 -10.94 3.50 -2.96
CA ALA A 50 -11.13 4.54 -3.98
C ALA A 50 -9.78 5.08 -4.48
N GLY A 51 -8.75 5.08 -3.64
CA GLY A 51 -7.42 5.58 -4.00
C GLY A 51 -6.64 6.12 -2.81
N VAL A 52 -5.72 7.05 -3.06
CA VAL A 52 -4.90 7.68 -2.02
C VAL A 52 -5.18 9.19 -1.96
N LEU A 53 -5.39 9.71 -0.75
CA LEU A 53 -5.63 11.13 -0.52
C LEU A 53 -4.35 11.94 -0.67
N TYR A 54 -4.38 12.98 -1.51
CA TYR A 54 -3.32 13.98 -1.58
C TYR A 54 -3.73 15.27 -0.86
N GLY A 55 -3.36 15.36 0.41
CA GLY A 55 -3.66 16.47 1.33
C GLY A 55 -4.16 15.92 2.67
N ALA A 56 -4.43 16.76 3.65
CA ALA A 56 -5.03 16.32 4.91
C ALA A 56 -6.40 16.96 5.11
N VAL A 57 -7.35 16.20 5.64
CA VAL A 57 -8.64 16.69 6.11
C VAL A 57 -8.60 16.60 7.63
N THR A 58 -8.47 17.73 8.32
CA THR A 58 -8.16 17.77 9.76
C THR A 58 -9.38 17.97 10.66
N SER A 59 -10.57 18.25 10.09
CA SER A 59 -11.78 18.50 10.87
C SER A 59 -12.48 17.19 11.23
N ALA A 60 -12.44 16.83 12.51
CA ALA A 60 -13.04 15.60 13.04
C ALA A 60 -14.57 15.64 13.17
N LEU A 61 -15.19 16.83 13.18
CA LEU A 61 -16.64 16.99 13.25
C LEU A 61 -17.25 16.98 11.84
N GLY A 62 -17.76 15.81 11.43
CA GLY A 62 -18.70 15.63 10.31
C GLY A 62 -18.25 16.21 8.98
N SER A 63 -17.11 15.75 8.43
CA SER A 63 -16.57 16.46 7.28
C SER A 63 -17.52 16.38 6.06
N GLY A 64 -17.82 17.55 5.52
CA GLY A 64 -18.37 17.80 4.19
C GLY A 64 -17.32 18.46 3.29
N LYS A 65 -16.03 18.31 3.65
CA LYS A 65 -14.93 18.99 2.97
C LYS A 65 -14.54 18.23 1.72
N ILE A 66 -14.34 19.01 0.67
CA ILE A 66 -13.92 18.53 -0.64
C ILE A 66 -12.43 18.18 -0.58
N CYS A 67 -12.10 16.96 -1.02
CA CYS A 67 -10.75 16.43 -1.04
C CYS A 67 -10.43 15.82 -2.42
N ARG A 68 -9.13 15.77 -2.76
CA ARG A 68 -8.67 15.19 -4.02
C ARG A 68 -8.02 13.84 -3.75
N VAL A 69 -8.57 12.81 -4.37
CA VAL A 69 -8.09 11.44 -4.27
C VAL A 69 -7.46 11.04 -5.60
N VAL A 70 -6.26 10.50 -5.56
CA VAL A 70 -5.61 9.88 -6.72
C VAL A 70 -6.21 8.49 -6.88
N THR A 71 -7.08 8.32 -7.88
CA THR A 71 -7.84 7.08 -8.11
C THR A 71 -7.17 6.16 -9.12
N GLN A 72 -6.29 6.70 -9.97
CA GLN A 72 -5.50 5.96 -10.94
C GLN A 72 -4.09 6.54 -10.99
N GLY A 73 -3.08 5.72 -11.28
CA GLY A 73 -1.69 6.15 -11.42
C GLY A 73 -0.77 5.66 -10.30
N ILE A 74 0.50 6.06 -10.39
CA ILE A 74 1.52 5.73 -9.37
C ILE A 74 1.41 6.76 -8.25
N VAL A 75 1.31 6.30 -7.01
CA VAL A 75 1.40 7.14 -5.81
C VAL A 75 2.58 6.64 -4.98
N SER A 76 3.45 7.54 -4.55
CA SER A 76 4.56 7.26 -3.65
C SER A 76 4.34 7.97 -2.31
N GLY A 77 4.96 7.44 -1.25
CA GLY A 77 4.84 7.99 0.11
C GLY A 77 3.56 7.62 0.87
N VAL A 78 2.82 6.60 0.42
CA VAL A 78 1.66 6.08 1.16
C VAL A 78 2.06 5.70 2.58
N VAL A 79 1.27 6.11 3.57
CA VAL A 79 1.61 5.92 4.99
C VAL A 79 1.60 4.43 5.34
N CYS A 80 2.72 3.96 5.90
CA CYS A 80 2.86 2.57 6.34
C CYS A 80 2.41 2.39 7.81
N ALA A 81 1.74 1.29 8.11
CA ALA A 81 1.39 0.89 9.48
C ALA A 81 2.57 0.23 10.22
N SER A 82 3.47 -0.39 9.46
CA SER A 82 4.67 -1.08 9.94
C SER A 82 5.80 -0.94 8.92
N SER A 83 6.98 -1.47 9.23
CA SER A 83 8.09 -1.56 8.28
C SER A 83 7.69 -2.36 7.03
N ILE A 84 8.01 -1.82 5.85
CA ILE A 84 7.81 -2.46 4.54
C ILE A 84 9.16 -2.48 3.85
N ASN A 85 9.57 -3.66 3.38
CA ASN A 85 10.82 -3.86 2.66
C ASN A 85 10.61 -3.75 1.15
N ALA A 86 11.70 -3.50 0.43
CA ALA A 86 11.68 -3.54 -1.02
C ALA A 86 11.29 -4.93 -1.52
N GLY A 87 10.27 -5.00 -2.38
CA GLY A 87 9.74 -6.26 -2.92
C GLY A 87 8.57 -6.85 -2.14
N ASP A 88 8.23 -6.29 -0.97
CA ASP A 88 7.04 -6.71 -0.22
C ASP A 88 5.77 -6.42 -1.02
N ARG A 89 4.83 -7.37 -0.99
CA ARG A 89 3.45 -7.09 -1.39
C ARG A 89 2.79 -6.34 -0.25
N VAL A 90 1.84 -5.47 -0.55
CA VAL A 90 1.16 -4.64 0.48
C VAL A 90 -0.34 -4.83 0.45
N THR A 91 -0.98 -4.68 1.60
CA THR A 91 -2.44 -4.66 1.76
C THR A 91 -2.88 -3.46 2.58
N LEU A 92 -4.16 -3.14 2.50
CA LEU A 92 -4.79 -2.10 3.30
C LEU A 92 -4.84 -2.51 4.77
N ALA A 93 -4.27 -1.66 5.63
CA ALA A 93 -4.40 -1.71 7.08
C ALA A 93 -5.42 -0.67 7.57
N SER A 94 -5.76 -0.72 8.86
CA SER A 94 -6.64 0.27 9.48
C SER A 94 -6.05 1.68 9.46
N GLY A 95 -6.92 2.69 9.46
CA GLY A 95 -6.51 4.09 9.46
C GLY A 95 -5.90 4.54 8.12
N GLY A 96 -6.28 3.88 7.02
CA GLY A 96 -5.84 4.27 5.68
C GLY A 96 -4.34 4.06 5.46
N ARG A 97 -3.74 3.14 6.21
CA ARG A 97 -2.32 2.80 6.07
C ARG A 97 -2.15 1.55 5.23
N ILE A 98 -0.94 1.31 4.78
CA ILE A 98 -0.56 0.04 4.16
C ILE A 98 0.30 -0.80 5.10
N ALA A 99 0.14 -2.11 5.03
CA ALA A 99 0.99 -3.07 5.73
C ALA A 99 1.53 -4.10 4.75
N ALA A 100 2.67 -4.70 5.09
CA ALA A 100 3.19 -5.84 4.33
C ALA A 100 2.18 -6.99 4.33
N PHE A 101 1.92 -7.54 3.15
CA PHE A 101 1.05 -8.67 2.89
C PHE A 101 1.85 -9.73 2.15
N ASN A 102 2.87 -10.23 2.85
CA ASN A 102 3.67 -11.34 2.36
C ASN A 102 2.92 -12.63 2.74
N THR A 103 2.03 -13.11 1.87
CA THR A 103 1.43 -14.44 1.98
C THR A 103 2.44 -15.56 1.72
N ILE A 104 3.69 -15.22 1.45
CA ILE A 104 4.80 -16.17 1.42
C ILE A 104 5.20 -16.39 2.88
N THR A 105 4.51 -17.30 3.57
CA THR A 105 5.24 -18.23 4.41
C THR A 105 6.00 -19.10 3.40
N PRO A 106 7.33 -19.02 3.27
CA PRO A 106 8.02 -20.04 2.51
C PRO A 106 7.73 -21.35 3.25
N ALA A 107 6.93 -22.22 2.65
CA ALA A 107 6.88 -23.60 3.07
C ALA A 107 8.29 -24.15 2.83
N GLY A 108 9.08 -24.18 3.90
CA GLY A 108 10.47 -24.59 3.87
C GLY A 108 11.42 -23.41 3.62
N ALA A 109 12.33 -23.24 4.56
CA ALA A 109 13.66 -22.77 4.23
C ALA A 109 14.15 -23.57 3.01
N ILE A 110 14.37 -22.91 1.88
CA ILE A 110 15.33 -23.44 0.91
C ILE A 110 16.69 -23.19 1.56
N SER A 111 17.06 -24.11 2.45
CA SER A 111 18.44 -24.33 2.85
C SER A 111 19.22 -24.48 1.55
N GLY A 112 20.18 -23.59 1.33
CA GLY A 112 21.11 -23.63 0.21
C GLY A 112 22.07 -24.83 0.27
N TYR A 113 21.56 -26.03 0.53
CA TYR A 113 22.26 -27.27 0.30
C TYR A 113 21.81 -27.82 -1.06
N VAL A 114 22.51 -27.41 -2.11
CA VAL A 114 22.56 -28.20 -3.34
C VAL A 114 23.60 -29.29 -3.06
N PRO A 115 23.20 -30.57 -2.85
CA PRO A 115 24.18 -31.64 -2.87
C PRO A 115 24.78 -31.68 -4.26
N ILE A 116 25.97 -31.11 -4.43
CA ILE A 116 26.83 -31.49 -5.54
C ILE A 116 27.25 -32.91 -5.20
N ASN A 117 26.63 -33.89 -5.87
CA ASN A 117 27.22 -35.22 -5.98
C ASN A 117 28.54 -35.06 -6.73
N LEU A 118 29.64 -34.79 -6.01
CA LEU A 118 30.96 -35.13 -6.49
C LEU A 118 30.96 -36.65 -6.59
N ALA A 119 30.69 -37.17 -7.79
CA ALA A 119 31.15 -38.50 -8.15
C ALA A 119 32.67 -38.48 -7.89
N SER A 120 33.09 -39.14 -6.82
CA SER A 120 34.50 -39.34 -6.50
C SER A 120 35.11 -40.25 -7.56
N GLY A 121 35.46 -39.65 -8.70
CA GLY A 121 36.44 -40.21 -9.62
C GLY A 121 37.79 -40.18 -8.93
N GLY A 122 38.07 -41.22 -8.14
CA GLY A 122 39.40 -41.47 -7.61
C GLY A 122 40.35 -41.70 -8.79
N ILE A 123 41.13 -40.68 -9.12
CA ILE A 123 42.34 -40.84 -9.94
C ILE A 123 43.39 -41.36 -8.98
N SER A 124 43.61 -42.68 -9.00
CA SER A 124 44.72 -43.33 -8.33
C SER A 124 46.01 -42.98 -9.06
N GLY A 125 46.86 -42.17 -8.41
CA GLY A 125 48.30 -42.13 -8.62
C GLY A 125 49.00 -42.79 -7.44
#